data_AF-A0A914QKD0-F1
#
_entry.id   AF-A0A914QKD0-F1
#
_cell.length_a   1.000
_cell.length_b   1.000
_cell.length_c   1.000
_cell.angle_alpha   90.00
_cell.angle_beta   90.00
_cell.angle_gamma   90.00
#
_symmetry.space_group_name_H-M   'P 1'
#
loop_
_entity.id
_entity.type
_entity.pdbx_description
1 polymer ?
#
loop_
_entity_poly.entity_id
_entity_poly.type
_entity_poly.pdbx_seq_one_letter_code
_entity_poly.pdbx_strand_id
1 'polypeptide(L)'
;MATKTAEKVAALFENYSEVIEPEEAIVEGKIPLWLNVSLLRNGPGMFNIGNYQYKHWFDGLAYMQRFGFSNGKMTYSAQYLKSDTYKINMASNRICFNEFGTFGYSDPCKSVLGKLSTFFTAEQISDNAAVNFMALGDTVWAVTETPKLLQIDPKTLETLNKVSFVQIHF
;
A
#
# COMPACT_ATOMS: atom_id res chain seq x y z
N MET A 1 -0.48 17.29 28.21
CA MET A 1 -1.54 16.46 27.57
C MET A 1 -1.55 16.59 26.05
N ALA A 2 -1.43 17.79 25.47
CA ALA A 2 -1.43 18.00 24.01
C ALA A 2 -0.29 17.26 23.25
N THR A 3 0.90 17.13 23.85
CA THR A 3 2.07 16.49 23.24
C THR A 3 1.91 14.98 23.03
N LYS A 4 1.37 14.24 24.01
CA LYS A 4 1.16 12.78 23.89
C LYS A 4 0.13 12.40 22.82
N THR A 5 -0.87 13.26 22.59
CA THR A 5 -1.86 13.03 21.54
C THR A 5 -1.25 13.27 20.16
N ALA A 6 -0.43 14.32 20.01
CA ALA A 6 0.26 14.62 18.77
C ALA A 6 1.24 13.51 18.37
N GLU A 7 2.02 12.98 19.33
CA GLU A 7 2.94 11.84 19.10
C GLU A 7 2.20 10.60 18.61
N LYS A 8 1.05 10.26 19.23
CA LYS A 8 0.24 9.11 18.81
C LYS A 8 -0.34 9.26 17.41
N VAL A 9 -0.71 10.48 17.02
CA VAL A 9 -1.21 10.75 15.66
C VAL A 9 -0.06 10.73 14.65
N ALA A 10 1.13 11.20 15.02
CA ALA A 10 2.30 11.17 14.15
C ALA A 10 2.69 9.74 13.74
N ALA A 11 2.56 8.77 14.66
CA ALA A 11 2.81 7.36 14.40
C ALA A 11 1.95 6.77 13.26
N LEU A 12 0.80 7.41 12.92
CA LEU A 12 -0.03 6.99 11.79
C LEU A 12 0.59 7.28 10.42
N PHE A 13 1.61 8.16 10.39
CA PHE A 13 2.23 8.68 9.18
C PHE A 13 3.73 8.31 9.10
N GLU A 14 4.10 7.19 9.73
CA GLU A 14 5.45 6.63 9.71
C GLU A 14 5.53 5.41 8.78
N ASN A 15 6.76 4.93 8.52
CA ASN A 15 6.97 3.71 7.77
C ASN A 15 6.76 2.49 8.68
N TYR A 16 5.82 1.62 8.33
CA TYR A 16 5.60 0.37 9.05
C TYR A 16 6.55 -0.74 8.61
N SER A 17 6.88 -1.63 9.52
CA SER A 17 7.62 -2.85 9.17
C SER A 17 6.66 -3.91 8.62
N GLU A 18 7.12 -4.73 7.67
CA GLU A 18 6.33 -5.87 7.19
C GLU A 18 6.33 -6.99 8.25
N VAL A 19 5.21 -7.70 8.35
CA VAL A 19 5.02 -8.90 9.19
C VAL A 19 4.64 -10.03 8.24
N ILE A 20 5.65 -10.68 7.66
CA ILE A 20 5.49 -11.67 6.60
C ILE A 20 4.92 -12.97 7.14
N GLU A 21 5.50 -13.47 8.23
CA GLU A 21 5.00 -14.64 8.94
C GLU A 21 3.92 -14.20 9.93
N PRO A 22 2.70 -14.78 9.89
CA PRO A 22 1.63 -14.37 10.79
C PRO A 22 1.99 -14.55 12.28
N GLU A 23 1.88 -13.47 13.04
CA GLU A 23 2.16 -13.45 14.48
C GLU A 23 0.87 -13.60 15.29
N GLU A 24 0.86 -14.48 16.29
CA GLU A 24 -0.28 -14.62 17.21
C GLU A 24 -0.33 -13.43 18.17
N ALA A 25 -1.47 -12.73 18.21
CA ALA A 25 -1.67 -11.57 19.08
C ALA A 25 -2.01 -11.98 20.52
N ILE A 26 -1.59 -11.15 21.49
CA ILE A 26 -2.05 -11.27 22.87
C ILE A 26 -3.50 -10.77 22.93
N VAL A 27 -4.41 -11.66 23.32
CA VAL A 27 -5.85 -11.37 23.37
C VAL A 27 -6.26 -10.99 24.80
N GLU A 28 -6.77 -9.78 24.97
CA GLU A 28 -7.51 -9.38 26.16
C GLU A 28 -9.02 -9.60 25.94
N GLY A 29 -9.64 -10.41 26.79
CA GLY A 29 -11.05 -10.80 26.65
C GLY A 29 -11.24 -12.18 26.01
N LYS A 30 -12.31 -12.35 25.21
CA LYS A 30 -12.65 -13.64 24.58
C LYS A 30 -13.07 -13.44 23.13
N ILE A 31 -12.35 -14.08 22.21
CA ILE A 31 -12.75 -14.18 20.80
C ILE A 31 -13.82 -15.28 20.69
N PRO A 32 -14.98 -15.02 20.07
CA PRO A 32 -16.00 -16.05 19.88
C PRO A 32 -15.49 -17.22 19.04
N LEU A 33 -15.75 -18.46 19.47
CA LEU A 33 -15.27 -19.67 18.77
C LEU A 33 -15.90 -19.84 17.37
N TRP A 34 -17.04 -19.23 17.11
CA TRP A 34 -17.69 -19.24 15.80
C TRP A 34 -17.02 -18.26 14.81
N LEU A 35 -16.19 -17.33 15.29
CA LEU A 35 -15.52 -16.35 14.44
C LEU A 35 -14.31 -17.01 13.76
N ASN A 36 -14.49 -17.38 12.49
CA ASN A 36 -13.46 -17.97 11.66
C ASN A 36 -13.35 -17.20 10.34
N VAL A 37 -12.65 -16.07 10.36
CA VAL A 37 -12.60 -15.10 9.24
C VAL A 37 -11.23 -14.46 9.13
N SER A 38 -10.96 -13.79 8.00
CA SER A 38 -9.84 -12.86 7.87
C SER A 38 -10.39 -11.47 7.58
N LEU A 39 -10.08 -10.51 8.44
CA LEU A 39 -10.35 -9.10 8.17
C LEU A 39 -9.15 -8.51 7.42
N LEU A 40 -9.39 -8.03 6.21
CA LEU A 40 -8.39 -7.34 5.41
C LEU A 40 -8.60 -5.83 5.52
N ARG A 41 -7.51 -5.09 5.74
CA ARG A 41 -7.49 -3.63 5.72
C ARG A 41 -6.36 -3.15 4.83
N ASN A 42 -6.62 -2.08 4.10
CA ASN A 42 -5.63 -1.42 3.26
C ASN A 42 -5.50 0.04 3.70
N GLY A 43 -4.33 0.61 3.45
CA GLY A 43 -4.02 1.98 3.83
C GLY A 43 -2.58 2.34 3.45
N PRO A 44 -2.21 3.63 3.54
CA PRO A 44 -0.83 4.05 3.41
C PRO A 44 0.00 3.57 4.60
N GLY A 45 1.21 3.06 4.35
CA GLY A 45 2.12 2.61 5.42
C GLY A 45 3.60 2.88 5.16
N MET A 46 3.94 3.62 4.10
CA MET A 46 5.29 4.12 3.86
C MET A 46 5.19 5.58 3.40
N PHE A 47 5.65 6.50 4.23
CA PHE A 47 5.58 7.93 4.01
C PHE A 47 6.93 8.53 3.61
N ASN A 48 8.02 7.79 3.76
CA ASN A 48 9.38 8.22 3.43
C ASN A 48 10.12 7.17 2.61
N ILE A 49 10.84 7.61 1.57
CA ILE A 49 11.70 6.77 0.73
C ILE A 49 13.04 7.49 0.52
N GLY A 50 14.11 6.95 1.10
CA GLY A 50 15.39 7.66 1.16
C GLY A 50 15.24 9.01 1.87
N ASN A 51 15.62 10.08 1.18
CA ASN A 51 15.49 11.46 1.68
C ASN A 51 14.19 12.16 1.22
N TYR A 52 13.27 11.43 0.59
CA TYR A 52 12.05 11.98 0.01
C TYR A 52 10.84 11.60 0.84
N GLN A 53 9.97 12.57 1.11
CA GLN A 53 8.77 12.40 1.92
C GLN A 53 7.52 12.71 1.10
N TYR A 54 6.49 11.89 1.32
CA TYR A 54 5.14 12.13 0.83
C TYR A 54 4.46 13.27 1.61
N LYS A 55 3.77 14.16 0.89
CA LYS A 55 3.19 15.40 1.43
C LYS A 55 1.73 15.26 1.84
N HIS A 56 1.02 14.27 1.29
CA HIS A 56 -0.38 14.04 1.56
C HIS A 56 -0.60 12.62 2.08
N TRP A 57 -1.54 12.45 2.99
CA TRP A 57 -1.78 11.17 3.66
C TRP A 57 -2.17 10.03 2.70
N PHE A 58 -2.75 10.33 1.54
CA PHE A 58 -3.12 9.34 0.52
C PHE A 58 -1.96 8.87 -0.35
N ASP A 59 -0.81 9.54 -0.27
CA ASP A 59 0.30 9.27 -1.17
C ASP A 59 1.23 8.16 -0.66
N GLY A 60 1.12 7.81 0.63
CA GLY A 60 1.94 6.75 1.20
C GLY A 60 1.70 5.41 0.48
N LEU A 61 2.75 4.60 0.35
CA LEU A 61 2.64 3.33 -0.38
C LEU A 61 1.71 2.37 0.36
N ALA A 62 0.88 1.66 -0.43
CA ALA A 62 -0.12 0.72 0.04
C ALA A 62 0.47 -0.37 0.93
N TYR A 63 -0.08 -0.47 2.14
CA TYR A 63 0.29 -1.40 3.19
C TYR A 63 -0.94 -2.21 3.58
N MET A 64 -0.91 -3.48 3.19
CA MET A 64 -1.99 -4.42 3.37
C MET A 64 -1.85 -5.10 4.72
N GLN A 65 -2.95 -5.17 5.46
CA GLN A 65 -3.02 -5.73 6.79
C GLN A 65 -4.08 -6.82 6.84
N ARG A 66 -3.74 -7.92 7.51
CA ARG A 66 -4.63 -9.07 7.71
C ARG A 66 -4.73 -9.41 9.18
N PHE A 67 -5.96 -9.50 9.66
CA PHE A 67 -6.30 -10.00 11.00
C PHE A 67 -7.07 -11.31 10.83
N GLY A 68 -6.37 -12.43 11.02
CA GLY A 68 -6.94 -13.77 10.95
C GLY A 68 -7.52 -14.19 12.28
N PHE A 69 -8.76 -14.65 12.32
CA PHE A 69 -9.43 -15.16 13.51
C PHE A 69 -9.75 -16.64 13.30
N SER A 70 -9.32 -17.49 14.23
CA SER A 70 -9.66 -18.92 14.22
C SER A 70 -9.47 -19.53 15.59
N ASN A 71 -10.35 -20.43 16.01
CA ASN A 71 -10.24 -21.19 17.28
C ASN A 71 -9.98 -20.31 18.53
N GLY A 72 -10.62 -19.14 18.60
CA GLY A 72 -10.45 -18.22 19.72
C GLY A 72 -9.12 -17.46 19.75
N LYS A 73 -8.32 -17.53 18.67
CA LYS A 73 -7.04 -16.84 18.50
C LYS A 73 -7.14 -15.77 17.40
N MET A 74 -6.25 -14.78 17.45
CA MET A 74 -6.05 -13.80 16.40
C MET A 74 -4.59 -13.80 15.93
N THR A 75 -4.37 -13.82 14.62
CA THR A 75 -3.05 -13.67 14.01
C THR A 75 -2.99 -12.39 13.18
N TYR A 76 -1.88 -11.67 13.25
CA TYR A 76 -1.63 -10.48 12.43
C TYR A 76 -0.54 -10.77 11.40
N SER A 77 -0.77 -10.35 10.15
CA SER A 77 0.27 -10.26 9.12
C SER A 77 0.05 -9.01 8.29
N ALA A 78 1.13 -8.47 7.73
CA ALA A 78 1.07 -7.27 6.93
C ALA A 78 2.22 -7.17 5.93
N GLN A 79 1.93 -6.65 4.75
CA GLN A 79 2.91 -6.52 3.69
C GLN A 79 2.57 -5.32 2.80
N TYR A 80 3.59 -4.67 2.25
CA TYR A 80 3.39 -3.68 1.19
C TYR A 80 2.89 -4.35 -0.08
N LEU A 81 1.93 -3.69 -0.74
CA LEU A 81 1.48 -4.07 -2.07
C LEU A 81 2.65 -3.92 -3.04
N LYS A 82 3.06 -5.01 -3.69
CA LYS A 82 4.21 -5.04 -4.60
C LYS A 82 3.80 -4.54 -6.00
N SER A 83 3.23 -3.34 -6.05
CA SER A 83 2.88 -2.61 -7.26
C SER A 83 4.12 -2.17 -8.04
N ASP A 84 3.97 -1.72 -9.28
CA ASP A 84 5.12 -1.19 -10.04
C ASP A 84 5.64 0.08 -9.39
N THR A 85 4.74 0.93 -8.89
CA THR A 85 5.06 2.14 -8.14
C THR A 85 5.93 1.80 -6.93
N TYR A 86 5.55 0.80 -6.13
CA TYR A 86 6.36 0.32 -5.01
C TYR A 86 7.74 -0.16 -5.48
N LYS A 87 7.78 -1.07 -6.46
CA LYS A 87 9.02 -1.69 -6.94
C LYS A 87 10.02 -0.65 -7.47
N ILE A 88 9.54 0.29 -8.28
CA ILE A 88 10.36 1.33 -8.90
C ILE A 88 10.83 2.35 -7.86
N ASN A 89 9.96 2.76 -6.93
CA ASN A 89 10.35 3.68 -5.86
C ASN A 89 11.43 3.07 -4.96
N MET A 90 11.27 1.80 -4.58
CA MET A 90 12.24 1.07 -3.77
C MET A 90 13.58 0.88 -4.50
N ALA A 91 13.55 0.46 -5.77
CA ALA A 91 14.76 0.28 -6.58
C ALA A 91 15.51 1.61 -6.82
N SER A 92 14.78 2.72 -6.91
CA SER A 92 15.35 4.05 -7.15
C SER A 92 15.68 4.81 -5.86
N ASN A 93 15.30 4.27 -4.70
CA ASN A 93 15.39 4.92 -3.38
C ASN A 93 14.83 6.38 -3.38
N ARG A 94 13.71 6.58 -4.08
CA ARG A 94 13.03 7.89 -4.23
C ARG A 94 11.58 7.74 -4.68
N ILE A 95 10.78 8.79 -4.55
CA ILE A 95 9.42 8.84 -5.09
C ILE A 95 9.50 9.15 -6.59
N CYS A 96 9.14 8.20 -7.45
CA CYS A 96 9.27 8.29 -8.91
C CYS A 96 7.97 8.65 -9.63
N PHE A 97 6.82 8.52 -8.97
CA PHE A 97 5.50 8.72 -9.55
C PHE A 97 4.81 9.92 -8.93
N ASN A 98 3.94 10.57 -9.70
CA ASN A 98 2.98 11.52 -9.16
C ASN A 98 1.91 10.75 -8.41
N GLU A 99 1.69 11.12 -7.16
CA GLU A 99 0.56 10.70 -6.33
C GLU A 99 -0.44 11.85 -6.18
N PHE A 100 -1.44 11.70 -5.32
CA PHE A 100 -2.51 12.68 -5.16
C PHE A 100 -2.00 14.08 -4.77
N GLY A 101 -1.08 14.17 -3.80
CA GLY A 101 -0.53 15.44 -3.29
C GLY A 101 0.98 15.60 -3.41
N THR A 102 1.67 14.63 -4.04
CA THR A 102 3.13 14.60 -4.14
C THR A 102 3.57 14.34 -5.57
N PHE A 103 4.32 15.28 -6.13
CA PHE A 103 4.96 15.08 -7.42
C PHE A 103 6.16 14.13 -7.31
N GLY A 104 6.32 13.28 -8.32
CA GLY A 104 7.50 12.43 -8.47
C GLY A 104 8.76 13.28 -8.66
N TYR A 105 9.86 12.81 -8.10
CA TYR A 105 11.16 13.45 -8.26
C TYR A 105 11.80 12.97 -9.57
N SER A 106 12.54 13.84 -10.25
CA SER A 106 13.28 13.45 -11.45
C SER A 106 14.52 12.66 -11.09
N ASP A 107 14.98 11.81 -12.01
CA ASP A 107 16.23 11.08 -11.86
C ASP A 107 17.42 12.07 -11.82
N PRO A 108 18.20 12.11 -10.72
CA PRO A 108 19.32 13.03 -10.59
C PRO A 108 20.44 12.78 -11.61
N CYS A 109 20.54 11.54 -12.12
CA CYS A 109 21.57 11.14 -13.09
C CYS A 109 21.20 11.48 -14.54
N LYS A 110 19.96 11.90 -14.82
CA LYS A 110 19.57 12.34 -16.17
C LYS A 110 20.09 13.75 -16.46
N SER A 111 20.61 13.94 -17.67
CA SER A 111 20.96 15.26 -18.21
C SER A 111 19.74 16.20 -18.24
N VAL A 112 19.94 17.51 -18.34
CA VAL A 112 18.82 18.49 -18.41
C VAL A 112 17.84 18.15 -19.54
N LEU A 113 18.34 17.68 -20.68
CA LEU A 113 17.52 17.22 -21.80
C LEU A 113 16.77 15.91 -21.47
N GLY A 114 17.39 14.99 -20.74
CA GLY A 114 16.76 13.76 -20.23
C GLY A 114 15.73 14.01 -19.12
N LYS A 115 15.88 15.09 -18.36
CA LYS A 115 14.85 15.57 -17.42
C LYS A 115 13.64 16.10 -18.19
N LEU A 116 13.87 16.91 -19.23
CA LEU A 116 12.80 17.39 -20.13
C LEU A 116 12.04 16.23 -20.79
N SER A 117 12.74 15.23 -21.32
CA SER A 117 12.08 14.09 -21.95
C SER A 117 11.22 13.27 -20.99
N THR A 118 11.59 13.21 -19.70
CA THR A 118 10.78 12.55 -18.65
C THR A 118 9.42 13.25 -18.46
N PHE A 119 9.33 14.57 -18.69
CA PHE A 119 8.05 15.29 -18.70
C PHE A 119 7.21 14.99 -19.95
N PHE A 120 7.83 14.62 -21.07
CA PHE A 120 7.13 14.36 -22.34
C PHE A 120 6.78 12.88 -22.55
N THR A 121 7.50 11.95 -21.92
CA THR A 121 7.19 10.51 -21.94
C THR A 121 6.14 10.23 -20.88
N ALA A 122 4.89 10.52 -21.22
CA ALA A 122 3.65 10.00 -20.62
C ALA A 122 3.74 9.61 -19.13
N GLU A 123 3.17 10.46 -18.28
CA GLU A 123 2.77 10.17 -16.91
C GLU A 123 2.26 8.72 -16.78
N GLN A 124 3.11 7.84 -16.26
CA GLN A 124 2.61 6.54 -15.83
C GLN A 124 1.74 6.81 -14.62
N ILE A 125 0.42 6.73 -14.80
CA ILE A 125 -0.54 6.85 -13.71
C ILE A 125 -0.14 5.84 -12.62
N SER A 126 -0.05 6.29 -11.37
CA SER A 126 0.34 5.44 -10.25
C SER A 126 -0.58 4.21 -10.14
N ASP A 127 0.02 3.09 -9.75
CA ASP A 127 -0.68 1.85 -9.37
C ASP A 127 -0.59 1.60 -7.86
N ASN A 128 -0.35 2.66 -7.07
CA ASN A 128 -0.42 2.66 -5.62
C ASN A 128 -1.86 2.50 -5.12
N ALA A 129 -2.32 1.25 -5.05
CA ALA A 129 -3.67 0.92 -4.64
C ALA A 129 -3.81 0.85 -3.10
N ALA A 130 -3.75 2.02 -2.44
CA ALA A 130 -3.69 2.15 -0.98
C ALA A 130 -5.04 2.39 -0.28
N VAL A 131 -6.16 2.39 -0.99
CA VAL A 131 -7.44 2.91 -0.46
C VAL A 131 -8.32 1.80 0.12
N ASN A 132 -8.62 0.76 -0.68
CA ASN A 132 -9.56 -0.27 -0.27
C ASN A 132 -9.26 -1.62 -0.94
N PHE A 133 -10.04 -2.63 -0.56
CA PHE A 133 -10.17 -3.90 -1.27
C PHE A 133 -11.57 -4.02 -1.88
N MET A 134 -11.66 -4.65 -3.05
CA MET A 134 -12.91 -5.09 -3.67
C MET A 134 -12.89 -6.60 -3.88
N ALA A 135 -14.01 -7.26 -3.58
CA ALA A 135 -14.21 -8.67 -3.89
C ALA A 135 -14.92 -8.83 -5.24
N LEU A 136 -14.39 -9.70 -6.09
CA LEU A 136 -14.98 -10.05 -7.39
C LEU A 136 -14.94 -11.58 -7.55
N GLY A 137 -16.08 -12.23 -7.36
CA GLY A 137 -16.14 -13.69 -7.26
C GLY A 137 -15.21 -14.19 -6.16
N ASP A 138 -14.30 -15.10 -6.51
CA ASP A 138 -13.33 -15.69 -5.60
C ASP A 138 -12.02 -14.89 -5.47
N THR A 139 -11.96 -13.69 -6.07
CA THR A 139 -10.74 -12.86 -6.12
C THR A 139 -10.89 -11.58 -5.30
N VAL A 140 -9.76 -11.10 -4.76
CA VAL A 140 -9.68 -9.84 -4.01
C VAL A 140 -8.72 -8.89 -4.73
N TRP A 141 -9.12 -7.63 -4.85
CA TRP A 141 -8.39 -6.60 -5.59
C TRP A 141 -8.14 -5.38 -4.72
N ALA A 142 -6.88 -4.99 -4.57
CA ALA A 142 -6.48 -3.70 -4.02
C ALA A 142 -6.79 -2.59 -5.03
N VAL A 143 -7.38 -1.50 -4.53
CA VAL A 143 -7.84 -0.39 -5.38
C VAL A 143 -7.45 0.98 -4.82
N THR A 144 -7.32 1.92 -5.74
CA THR A 144 -7.28 3.38 -5.52
C THR A 144 -8.20 4.05 -6.56
N GLU A 145 -8.15 5.37 -6.69
CA GLU A 145 -8.96 6.15 -7.63
C GLU A 145 -8.37 6.20 -9.05
N THR A 146 -7.34 5.40 -9.33
CA THR A 146 -6.77 5.25 -10.67
C THR A 146 -7.39 4.07 -11.42
N PRO A 147 -7.20 3.96 -12.75
CA PRO A 147 -7.78 2.87 -13.51
C PRO A 147 -7.24 1.47 -13.21
N LYS A 148 -6.20 1.36 -12.38
CA LYS A 148 -5.43 0.13 -12.19
C LYS A 148 -5.89 -0.59 -10.91
N LEU A 149 -6.20 -1.87 -11.04
CA LEU A 149 -6.57 -2.76 -9.95
C LEU A 149 -5.50 -3.83 -9.81
N LEU A 150 -5.12 -4.15 -8.57
CA LEU A 150 -4.10 -5.17 -8.30
C LEU A 150 -4.73 -6.33 -7.53
N GLN A 151 -4.68 -7.53 -8.10
CA GLN A 151 -5.17 -8.74 -7.45
C GLN A 151 -4.20 -9.13 -6.34
N ILE A 152 -4.74 -9.55 -5.20
CA ILE A 152 -3.97 -10.05 -4.08
C ILE A 152 -4.47 -11.42 -3.63
N ASP A 153 -3.56 -12.22 -3.06
CA ASP A 153 -3.94 -13.41 -2.31
C ASP A 153 -4.41 -12.97 -0.90
N PRO A 154 -5.67 -13.24 -0.50
CA PRO A 154 -6.20 -12.78 0.78
C PRO A 154 -5.64 -13.53 2.00
N LYS A 155 -4.88 -14.62 1.81
CA LYS A 155 -4.23 -15.39 2.87
C LYS A 155 -2.78 -14.96 3.04
N THR A 156 -2.03 -14.84 1.94
CA THR A 156 -0.59 -14.54 1.96
C THR A 156 -0.26 -13.07 1.79
N LEU A 157 -1.21 -12.25 1.33
CA LEU A 157 -1.02 -10.86 0.92
C LEU A 157 -0.10 -10.68 -0.31
N GLU A 158 0.20 -11.76 -1.03
CA GLU A 158 0.99 -11.70 -2.26
C GLU A 158 0.24 -10.91 -3.34
N THR A 159 0.97 -10.06 -4.07
CA THR A 159 0.44 -9.34 -5.24
C THR A 159 0.53 -10.22 -6.47
N LEU A 160 -0.61 -10.61 -7.05
CA LEU A 160 -0.69 -11.65 -8.07
C LEU A 160 -0.74 -11.07 -9.49
N ASN A 161 -1.75 -10.25 -9.77
CA ASN A 161 -2.05 -9.75 -11.12
C ASN A 161 -2.34 -8.26 -11.08
N LYS A 162 -2.34 -7.64 -12.26
CA LYS A 162 -2.76 -6.25 -12.45
C LYS A 162 -3.63 -6.14 -13.68
N VAL A 163 -4.73 -5.42 -13.54
CA VAL A 163 -5.65 -5.10 -14.65
C VAL A 163 -5.92 -3.60 -14.68
N SER A 164 -6.29 -3.10 -15.84
CA SER A 164 -6.74 -1.72 -16.00
C SER A 164 -8.19 -1.73 -16.47
N PHE A 165 -9.10 -1.02 -15.80
CA PHE A 165 -10.52 -1.07 -16.17
C PHE A 165 -10.76 -0.57 -17.60
N VAL A 166 -9.92 0.35 -18.10
CA VAL A 166 -10.02 0.87 -19.48
C VAL A 166 -9.67 -0.17 -20.55
N GLN A 167 -9.08 -1.31 -20.17
CA GLN A 167 -8.78 -2.43 -21.07
C GLN A 167 -9.85 -3.53 -21.02
N ILE A 168 -10.84 -3.41 -20.12
CA ILE A 168 -11.96 -4.34 -20.01
C ILE A 168 -13.00 -3.95 -21.06
N HIS A 169 -13.19 -4.80 -22.07
CA HIS A 169 -14.19 -4.62 -23.12
C HIS A 169 -15.40 -5.51 -22.80
N PHE A 170 -16.61 -4.97 -22.97
CA PHE A 170 -17.88 -5.71 -22.88
C PHE A 170 -18.38 -6.09 -24.27
#